data_AF-A0AA38X2B3-F1
#
_entry.id   AF-A0AA38X2B3-F1
#
_cell.length_a   1.000
_cell.length_b   1.000
_cell.length_c   1.000
_cell.angle_alpha   90.00
_cell.angle_beta   90.00
_cell.angle_gamma   90.00
#
_symmetry.space_group_name_H-M   'P 1'
#
loop_
_entity.id
_entity.type
_entity.pdbx_description
1 polymer ?
#
loop_
_entity_poly.entity_id
_entity_poly.type
_entity_poly.pdbx_seq_one_letter_code
_entity_poly.pdbx_strand_id
1 'polypeptide(L)'
;MSSDILTQLQTCYDQLLTQFFSTISYLSQRHPLVAPDPDPSDPFTNPPTLTATGAQTPNAADSLGTGINPGPEDTDRAPYPLRPVTTQTFETAQQDLAEDLVLKGQQIELLIARLPGIGRGEEQQAEEIKVLVEKVREMEARRKEKRKEMRRYVKRLENVVLGMAESVDYGNRNGVESVNGHG
;
A
#
# COMPACT_ATOMS: atom_id res chain seq x y z
N MET A 1 12.18 10.04 -9.70
CA MET A 1 11.37 9.01 -8.98
C MET A 1 10.78 9.55 -7.67
N SER A 2 10.75 10.86 -7.44
CA SER A 2 10.28 11.51 -6.21
C SER A 2 8.75 11.62 -6.08
N SER A 3 8.01 11.66 -7.20
CA SER A 3 6.55 11.78 -7.19
C SER A 3 5.85 10.49 -6.71
N ASP A 4 6.55 9.36 -6.68
CA ASP A 4 5.99 8.08 -6.25
C ASP A 4 5.80 8.03 -4.72
N ILE A 5 6.71 8.66 -3.96
CA ILE A 5 6.68 8.63 -2.48
C ILE A 5 5.48 9.41 -1.93
N LEU A 6 5.11 10.53 -2.54
CA LEU A 6 3.95 11.30 -2.10
C LEU A 6 2.64 10.53 -2.35
N THR A 7 2.51 9.90 -3.53
CA THR A 7 1.38 9.01 -3.86
C THR A 7 1.34 7.78 -2.95
N GLN A 8 2.50 7.22 -2.61
CA GLN A 8 2.64 6.12 -1.67
C GLN A 8 2.18 6.54 -0.26
N LEU A 9 2.51 7.74 0.18
CA LEU A 9 2.07 8.28 1.46
C LEU A 9 0.56 8.49 1.50
N GLN A 10 -0.04 9.01 0.43
CA GLN A 10 -1.49 9.10 0.28
C GLN A 10 -2.15 7.72 0.39
N THR A 11 -1.62 6.73 -0.34
CA THR A 11 -2.11 5.35 -0.29
C THR A 11 -1.99 4.74 1.11
N CYS A 12 -0.89 4.98 1.82
CA CYS A 12 -0.71 4.50 3.19
C CYS A 12 -1.68 5.16 4.16
N TYR A 13 -1.97 6.44 3.99
CA TYR A 13 -2.94 7.16 4.82
C TYR A 13 -4.38 6.63 4.60
N ASP A 14 -4.76 6.38 3.36
CA ASP A 14 -6.06 5.79 3.03
C ASP A 14 -6.21 4.36 3.61
N GLN A 15 -5.13 3.58 3.56
CA GLN A 15 -5.08 2.25 4.19
C GLN A 15 -5.26 2.35 5.71
N LEU A 16 -4.58 3.30 6.36
CA LEU A 16 -4.67 3.52 7.80
C LEU A 16 -6.10 3.93 8.22
N LEU A 17 -6.76 4.80 7.47
CA LEU A 17 -8.17 5.15 7.72
C LEU A 17 -9.11 3.95 7.56
N THR A 18 -8.89 3.14 6.52
CA THR A 18 -9.67 1.91 6.32
C THR A 18 -9.49 0.95 7.49
N GLN A 19 -8.25 0.83 7.99
CA GLN A 19 -7.93 0.01 9.14
C GLN A 19 -8.52 0.56 10.45
N PHE A 20 -8.57 1.87 10.64
CA PHE A 20 -9.28 2.46 11.78
C PHE A 20 -10.77 2.14 11.77
N PHE A 21 -11.41 2.24 10.61
CA PHE A 21 -12.81 1.90 10.50
C PHE A 21 -13.06 0.40 10.73
N SER A 22 -12.21 -0.48 10.19
CA SER A 22 -12.35 -1.93 10.36
C SER A 22 -12.10 -2.37 11.81
N THR A 23 -11.12 -1.77 12.49
CA THR A 23 -10.81 -2.05 13.91
C THR A 23 -11.96 -1.64 14.83
N ILE A 24 -12.48 -0.43 14.69
CA ILE A 24 -13.65 0.03 15.47
C ILE A 24 -14.86 -0.86 15.21
N SER A 25 -15.12 -1.20 13.94
CA SER A 25 -16.22 -2.08 13.55
C SER A 25 -16.07 -3.48 14.14
N TYR A 26 -14.85 -4.03 14.15
CA TYR A 26 -14.54 -5.32 14.76
C TYR A 26 -14.79 -5.29 16.27
N LEU A 27 -14.27 -4.27 16.97
CA LEU A 27 -14.47 -4.10 18.41
C LEU A 27 -15.95 -3.99 18.77
N SER A 28 -16.72 -3.22 18.02
CA SER A 28 -18.16 -3.04 18.26
C SER A 28 -18.99 -4.31 18.03
N GLN A 29 -18.60 -5.18 17.10
CA GLN A 29 -19.42 -6.35 16.71
C GLN A 29 -19.00 -7.66 17.39
N ARG A 30 -17.74 -7.76 17.83
CA ARG A 30 -17.12 -9.00 18.29
C ARG A 30 -16.84 -9.04 19.79
N HIS A 31 -17.05 -7.93 20.52
CA HIS A 31 -16.78 -7.89 21.95
C HIS A 31 -17.51 -9.02 22.70
N PRO A 32 -16.89 -9.59 23.75
CA PRO A 32 -17.58 -10.53 24.62
C PRO A 32 -18.74 -9.82 25.33
N LEU A 33 -19.85 -10.53 25.53
CA LEU A 33 -20.97 -10.02 26.32
C LEU A 33 -20.65 -10.24 27.80
N VAL A 34 -20.50 -9.15 28.55
CA VAL A 34 -20.28 -9.19 30.00
C VAL A 34 -21.63 -8.96 30.68
N ALA A 35 -22.06 -9.94 31.47
CA ALA A 35 -23.25 -9.77 32.29
C ALA A 35 -22.99 -8.71 33.38
N PRO A 36 -23.97 -7.85 33.69
CA PRO A 36 -23.85 -6.93 34.81
C PRO A 36 -23.67 -7.72 36.12
N ASP A 37 -23.01 -7.10 37.10
CA ASP A 37 -22.87 -7.69 38.43
C ASP A 37 -24.25 -7.99 39.03
N PRO A 38 -24.46 -9.16 39.65
CA PRO A 38 -25.75 -9.53 40.20
C PRO A 38 -26.12 -8.60 41.36
N ASP A 39 -27.20 -7.84 41.21
CA ASP A 39 -27.76 -7.06 42.31
C ASP A 39 -28.49 -8.02 43.27
N PRO A 40 -28.05 -8.13 44.54
CA PRO A 40 -28.74 -8.96 45.53
C PRO A 40 -30.17 -8.49 45.84
N SER A 41 -30.53 -7.27 45.43
CA SER A 41 -31.84 -6.65 45.63
C SER A 41 -32.78 -6.82 44.43
N ASP A 42 -32.34 -7.46 43.34
CA ASP A 42 -33.15 -7.64 42.13
C ASP A 42 -34.27 -8.68 42.38
N PRO A 43 -35.55 -8.26 42.45
CA PRO A 43 -36.67 -9.15 42.73
C PRO A 43 -36.98 -10.10 41.56
N PHE A 44 -36.43 -9.88 40.36
CA PHE A 44 -36.59 -10.77 39.20
C PHE A 44 -35.52 -11.87 39.15
N THR A 45 -34.29 -11.58 39.56
CA THR A 45 -33.17 -12.55 39.59
C THR A 45 -33.15 -13.37 40.89
N ASN A 46 -33.52 -12.77 42.03
CA ASN A 46 -33.67 -13.45 43.32
C ASN A 46 -35.12 -13.31 43.82
N PRO A 47 -36.06 -14.17 43.36
CA PRO A 47 -37.41 -14.12 43.87
C PRO A 47 -37.39 -14.36 45.38
N PRO A 48 -38.05 -13.52 46.20
CA PRO A 48 -38.12 -13.75 47.63
C PRO A 48 -38.70 -15.15 47.84
N THR A 49 -37.97 -15.98 48.58
CA THR A 49 -38.45 -17.30 48.98
C THR A 49 -39.75 -17.10 49.72
N LEU A 50 -40.86 -17.37 49.02
CA LEU A 50 -42.20 -17.39 49.60
C LEU A 50 -42.16 -18.44 50.71
N THR A 51 -42.00 -17.97 51.94
CA THR A 51 -42.33 -18.75 53.12
C THR A 51 -43.78 -19.18 52.98
N ALA A 52 -43.95 -20.49 52.94
CA ALA A 52 -45.23 -21.14 52.72
C ALA A 52 -46.26 -20.66 53.74
N THR A 53 -47.19 -19.80 53.34
CA THR A 53 -48.56 -19.76 53.88
C THR A 53 -49.44 -18.86 53.02
N GLY A 54 -50.50 -19.42 52.42
CA GLY A 54 -51.69 -18.67 52.01
C GLY A 54 -51.95 -18.67 50.51
N ALA A 55 -52.97 -19.42 50.10
CA ALA A 55 -53.43 -19.64 48.75
C ALA A 55 -53.87 -18.36 48.00
N GLN A 56 -53.57 -18.30 46.70
CA GLN A 56 -54.52 -17.91 45.66
C GLN A 56 -54.13 -18.50 44.29
N THR A 57 -55.12 -19.09 43.65
CA THR A 57 -55.20 -19.90 42.41
C THR A 57 -55.17 -19.03 41.13
N PRO A 58 -55.49 -19.54 39.92
CA PRO A 58 -55.01 -20.70 39.18
C PRO A 58 -54.47 -20.28 37.78
N ASN A 59 -53.42 -20.94 37.27
CA ASN A 59 -53.30 -21.22 35.83
C ASN A 59 -52.14 -22.20 35.63
N ALA A 60 -52.47 -23.48 35.71
CA ALA A 60 -51.66 -24.54 35.14
C ALA A 60 -52.14 -24.75 33.71
N ALA A 61 -51.48 -24.12 32.75
CA ALA A 61 -51.32 -24.56 31.37
C ALA A 61 -50.65 -23.45 30.56
N ASP A 62 -49.33 -23.33 30.62
CA ASP A 62 -48.57 -23.20 29.37
C ASP A 62 -47.12 -23.62 29.55
N SER A 63 -46.69 -24.44 28.59
CA SER A 63 -45.33 -24.66 28.11
C SER A 63 -44.13 -24.51 29.06
N LEU A 64 -43.46 -25.65 29.25
CA LEU A 64 -42.04 -25.77 29.54
C LEU A 64 -41.23 -24.99 28.48
N GLY A 65 -40.98 -23.71 28.73
CA GLY A 65 -40.18 -22.85 27.87
C GLY A 65 -39.50 -21.77 28.71
N THR A 66 -38.17 -21.84 28.81
CA THR A 66 -37.29 -20.75 29.27
C THR A 66 -37.32 -19.58 28.28
N GLY A 67 -38.51 -19.06 28.00
CA GLY A 67 -38.75 -17.95 27.08
C GLY A 67 -38.60 -16.64 27.83
N ILE A 68 -37.37 -16.12 27.85
CA ILE A 68 -37.17 -14.68 28.01
C ILE A 68 -37.91 -14.03 26.84
N ASN A 69 -39.06 -13.39 27.11
CA ASN A 69 -39.77 -12.62 26.10
C ASN A 69 -38.94 -11.35 25.82
N PRO A 70 -38.34 -11.19 24.63
CA PRO A 70 -37.54 -10.02 24.31
C PRO A 70 -38.43 -8.76 24.33
N GLY A 71 -37.92 -7.65 24.85
CA GLY A 71 -38.66 -6.38 24.85
C GLY A 71 -38.99 -5.90 23.43
N PRO A 72 -39.91 -4.93 23.26
CA PRO A 72 -40.19 -4.36 21.94
C PRO A 72 -38.94 -3.79 21.26
N GLU A 73 -37.96 -3.30 22.03
CA GLU A 73 -36.62 -2.91 21.52
C GLU A 73 -35.76 -4.05 20.94
N ASP A 74 -35.97 -5.31 21.35
CA ASP A 74 -35.24 -6.48 20.82
C ASP A 74 -35.81 -7.00 19.48
N THR A 75 -36.96 -6.49 19.04
CA THR A 75 -37.58 -6.89 17.77
C THR A 75 -37.05 -6.12 16.56
N ASP A 76 -36.47 -4.94 16.79
CA ASP A 76 -35.77 -4.18 15.76
C ASP A 76 -34.39 -4.80 15.55
N ARG A 77 -34.30 -5.68 14.54
CA ARG A 77 -33.05 -6.29 14.10
C ARG A 77 -32.03 -5.19 13.79
N ALA A 78 -31.10 -4.95 14.71
CA ALA A 78 -30.02 -3.99 14.52
C ALA A 78 -29.36 -4.21 13.14
N PRO A 79 -29.05 -3.15 12.37
CA PRO A 79 -28.46 -3.26 11.03
C PRO A 79 -27.18 -4.12 11.00
N TYR A 80 -26.50 -4.21 12.16
CA TYR A 80 -25.33 -5.05 12.37
C TYR A 80 -25.60 -6.02 13.52
N PRO A 81 -25.90 -7.30 13.25
CA PRO A 81 -26.11 -8.28 14.31
C PRO A 81 -24.80 -8.53 15.07
N LEU A 82 -24.86 -8.49 16.40
CA LEU A 82 -23.75 -8.85 17.26
C LEU A 82 -23.31 -10.29 16.99
N ARG A 83 -22.01 -10.51 16.89
CA ARG A 83 -21.41 -11.84 16.69
C ARG A 83 -20.25 -12.00 17.67
N PRO A 84 -20.54 -12.11 18.97
CA PRO A 84 -19.54 -12.17 20.01
C PRO A 84 -18.58 -13.34 19.78
N VAL A 85 -17.30 -13.11 20.04
CA VAL A 85 -16.28 -14.16 20.06
C VAL A 85 -15.82 -14.41 21.49
N THR A 86 -15.00 -15.44 21.70
CA THR A 86 -14.47 -15.72 23.05
C THR A 86 -13.51 -14.61 23.46
N THR A 87 -13.45 -14.30 24.76
CA THR A 87 -12.59 -13.24 25.31
C THR A 87 -11.14 -13.39 24.87
N GLN A 88 -10.59 -14.61 24.91
CA GLN A 88 -9.23 -14.90 24.45
C GLN A 88 -9.01 -14.52 22.98
N THR A 89 -9.92 -14.94 22.08
CA THR A 89 -9.80 -14.62 20.65
C THR A 89 -9.96 -13.13 20.38
N PHE A 90 -10.79 -12.44 21.16
CA PHE A 90 -10.99 -11.00 21.07
C PHE A 90 -9.73 -10.24 21.50
N GLU A 91 -9.13 -10.62 22.63
CA GLU A 91 -7.91 -10.00 23.16
C GLU A 91 -6.71 -10.20 22.23
N THR A 92 -6.52 -11.40 21.68
CA THR A 92 -5.47 -11.65 20.69
C THR A 92 -5.69 -10.80 19.44
N ALA A 93 -6.91 -10.78 18.89
CA ALA A 93 -7.21 -9.97 17.72
C ALA A 93 -7.02 -8.47 18.00
N GLN A 94 -7.37 -7.99 19.20
CA GLN A 94 -7.15 -6.60 19.59
C GLN A 94 -5.65 -6.25 19.62
N GLN A 95 -4.80 -7.15 20.12
CA GLN A 95 -3.35 -6.96 20.11
C GLN A 95 -2.79 -6.93 18.69
N ASP A 96 -3.17 -7.89 17.84
CA ASP A 96 -2.71 -7.97 16.44
C ASP A 96 -3.10 -6.70 15.66
N LEU A 97 -4.36 -6.24 15.83
CA LEU A 97 -4.86 -5.03 15.19
C LEU A 97 -4.13 -3.78 15.67
N ALA A 98 -3.76 -3.72 16.95
CA ALA A 98 -2.99 -2.60 17.50
C ALA A 98 -1.54 -2.60 17.01
N GLU A 99 -0.91 -3.76 16.92
CA GLU A 99 0.45 -3.91 16.39
C GLU A 99 0.54 -3.45 14.93
N ASP A 100 -0.39 -3.91 14.07
CA ASP A 100 -0.42 -3.53 12.65
C ASP A 100 -0.63 -2.02 12.49
N LEU A 101 -1.45 -1.40 13.34
CA LEU A 101 -1.70 0.03 13.31
C LEU A 101 -0.43 0.83 13.68
N VAL A 102 0.32 0.37 14.68
CA VAL A 102 1.60 0.98 15.09
C VAL A 102 2.64 0.83 13.98
N LEU A 103 2.75 -0.36 13.38
CA LEU A 103 3.66 -0.60 12.25
C LEU A 103 3.31 0.29 11.05
N LYS A 104 2.02 0.49 10.76
CA LYS A 104 1.57 1.43 9.73
C LYS A 104 1.93 2.88 10.07
N GLY A 105 1.78 3.28 11.33
CA GLY A 105 2.25 4.59 11.80
C GLY A 105 3.74 4.81 11.55
N GLN A 106 4.58 3.84 11.94
CA GLN A 106 6.03 3.88 11.69
C GLN A 106 6.37 3.91 10.19
N GLN A 107 5.63 3.17 9.36
CA GLN A 107 5.79 3.20 7.91
C GLN A 107 5.54 4.62 7.35
N ILE A 108 4.50 5.30 7.84
CA ILE A 108 4.19 6.67 7.44
C ILE A 108 5.31 7.63 7.88
N GLU A 109 5.80 7.52 9.11
CA GLU A 109 6.92 8.34 9.59
C GLU A 109 8.19 8.17 8.74
N LEU A 110 8.52 6.92 8.39
CA LEU A 110 9.65 6.62 7.51
C LEU A 110 9.46 7.21 6.11
N LEU A 111 8.23 7.14 5.57
CA LEU A 111 7.92 7.74 4.28
C LEU A 111 8.06 9.27 4.32
N ILE A 112 7.58 9.91 5.39
CA ILE A 112 7.75 11.36 5.61
C ILE A 112 9.23 11.72 5.68
N ALA A 113 10.03 10.97 6.44
CA ALA A 113 11.47 11.22 6.55
C ALA A 113 12.22 11.04 5.21
N ARG A 114 11.68 10.23 4.30
CA ARG A 114 12.25 9.99 2.96
C ARG A 114 11.71 10.93 1.89
N LEU A 115 10.80 11.84 2.22
CA LEU A 115 10.27 12.78 1.25
C LEU A 115 11.42 13.65 0.68
N PRO A 116 11.63 13.65 -0.64
CA PRO A 116 12.69 14.41 -1.25
C PRO A 116 12.37 15.91 -1.18
N GLY A 117 13.34 16.69 -0.69
CA GLY A 117 13.17 18.14 -0.56
C GLY A 117 12.51 18.59 0.74
N ILE A 118 12.26 17.70 1.71
CA ILE A 118 11.82 18.15 3.05
C ILE A 118 12.87 19.09 3.66
N GLY A 119 12.40 20.22 4.20
CA GLY A 119 13.26 21.21 4.83
C GLY A 119 14.08 22.09 3.87
N ARG A 120 13.94 21.94 2.54
CA ARG A 120 14.51 22.89 1.58
C ARG A 120 13.49 23.98 1.27
N GLY A 121 13.95 25.23 1.26
CA GLY A 121 13.11 26.36 0.81
C GLY A 121 12.90 26.34 -0.70
N GLU A 122 11.76 26.83 -1.16
CA GLU A 122 11.42 26.91 -2.59
C GLU A 122 12.47 27.66 -3.40
N GLU A 123 13.03 28.74 -2.85
CA GLU A 123 14.08 29.53 -3.49
C GLU A 123 15.36 28.72 -3.72
N GLN A 124 15.78 27.92 -2.73
CA GLN A 124 16.96 27.06 -2.86
C GLN A 124 16.73 25.98 -3.92
N GLN A 125 15.52 25.42 -3.95
CA GLN A 125 15.14 24.43 -4.96
C GLN A 125 15.10 25.05 -6.37
N ALA A 126 14.58 26.26 -6.51
CA ALA A 126 14.54 26.98 -7.78
C ALA A 126 15.94 27.32 -8.31
N GLU A 127 16.84 27.77 -7.43
CA GLU A 127 18.22 28.07 -7.81
C GLU A 127 18.99 26.78 -8.19
N GLU A 128 18.80 25.69 -7.44
CA GLU A 128 19.38 24.38 -7.77
C GLU A 128 18.89 23.89 -9.15
N ILE A 129 17.59 24.07 -9.46
CA ILE A 129 17.02 23.76 -10.78
C ILE A 129 17.71 24.59 -11.87
N LYS A 130 17.88 25.90 -11.66
CA LYS A 130 18.52 26.78 -12.63
C LYS A 130 19.95 26.35 -12.95
N VAL A 131 20.74 26.05 -11.91
CA VAL A 131 22.11 25.53 -12.05
C VAL A 131 22.12 24.18 -12.78
N LEU A 132 21.19 23.27 -12.47
CA LEU A 132 21.08 21.98 -13.16
C LEU A 132 20.75 22.16 -14.64
N VAL A 133 19.84 23.08 -14.99
CA VAL A 133 19.48 23.38 -16.38
C VAL A 133 20.67 23.90 -17.17
N GLU A 134 21.48 24.78 -16.59
CA GLU A 134 22.71 25.27 -17.23
C GLU A 134 23.72 24.14 -17.46
N LYS A 135 23.95 23.28 -16.46
CA LYS A 135 24.83 22.10 -16.59
C LYS A 135 24.34 21.13 -17.67
N VAL A 136 23.03 20.90 -17.78
CA VAL A 136 22.45 20.06 -18.82
C VAL A 136 22.73 20.66 -20.21
N ARG A 137 22.52 21.97 -20.38
CA ARG A 137 22.82 22.65 -21.66
C ARG A 137 24.28 22.52 -22.07
N GLU A 138 25.20 22.69 -21.12
CA GLU A 138 26.64 22.53 -21.38
C GLU A 138 26.98 21.09 -21.80
N MET A 139 26.47 20.10 -21.06
CA MET A 139 26.67 18.68 -21.35
C MET A 139 26.09 18.29 -22.72
N GLU A 140 24.94 18.83 -23.10
CA GLU A 140 24.35 18.62 -24.42
C GLU A 140 25.19 19.24 -25.55
N ALA A 141 25.72 20.45 -25.35
CA ALA A 141 26.62 21.09 -26.31
C ALA A 141 27.89 20.26 -26.52
N ARG A 142 28.51 19.80 -25.43
CA ARG A 142 29.69 18.91 -25.47
C ARG A 142 29.37 17.59 -26.17
N ARG A 143 28.21 17.00 -25.90
CA ARG A 143 27.74 15.77 -26.58
C ARG A 143 27.56 16.01 -28.08
N LYS A 144 27.03 17.17 -28.48
CA LYS A 144 26.82 17.55 -29.89
C LYS A 144 28.15 17.72 -30.63
N GLU A 145 29.14 18.35 -30.00
CA GLU A 145 30.47 18.53 -30.56
C GLU A 145 31.20 17.19 -30.72
N LYS A 146 31.22 16.35 -29.67
CA LYS A 146 31.82 15.01 -29.74
C LYS A 146 31.18 14.14 -30.82
N ARG A 147 29.86 14.22 -31.00
CA ARG A 147 29.17 13.56 -32.12
C ARG A 147 29.58 14.13 -33.48
N LYS A 148 29.89 15.42 -33.59
CA LYS A 148 30.36 16.05 -34.83
C LYS A 148 31.76 15.58 -35.19
N GLU A 149 32.66 15.52 -34.22
CA GLU A 149 34.01 14.93 -34.39
C GLU A 149 33.92 13.46 -34.80
N MET A 150 33.09 12.67 -34.10
CA MET A 150 32.86 11.27 -34.42
C MET A 150 32.38 11.08 -35.87
N ARG A 151 31.41 11.89 -36.32
CA ARG A 151 30.97 11.86 -37.73
C ARG A 151 32.08 12.20 -38.72
N ARG A 152 33.00 13.12 -38.38
CA ARG A 152 34.16 13.43 -39.23
C ARG A 152 35.11 12.25 -39.33
N TYR A 153 35.40 11.58 -38.22
CA TYR A 153 36.26 10.39 -38.22
C TYR A 153 35.62 9.22 -38.97
N VAL A 154 34.32 8.99 -38.80
CA VAL A 154 33.58 7.98 -39.57
C VAL A 154 33.67 8.26 -41.07
N LYS A 155 33.42 9.50 -41.51
CA LYS A 155 33.53 9.86 -42.93
C LYS A 155 34.95 9.69 -43.48
N ARG A 156 35.98 9.97 -42.68
CA ARG A 156 37.38 9.73 -43.08
C ARG A 156 37.67 8.24 -43.22
N LEU A 157 37.15 7.41 -42.30
CA LEU A 157 37.26 5.96 -42.36
C LEU A 157 36.56 5.41 -43.61
N GLU A 158 35.33 5.86 -43.89
CA GLU A 158 34.56 5.49 -45.09
C GLU A 158 35.36 5.76 -46.38
N ASN A 159 35.99 6.93 -46.50
CA ASN A 159 36.80 7.28 -47.66
C ASN A 159 38.04 6.37 -47.82
N VAL A 160 38.71 6.01 -46.71
CA VAL A 160 39.87 5.11 -46.75
C VAL A 160 39.43 3.70 -47.13
N VAL A 161 38.31 3.21 -46.58
CA VAL A 161 37.73 1.90 -46.92
C VAL A 161 37.34 1.84 -48.39
N LEU A 162 36.69 2.90 -48.91
CA LEU A 162 36.33 2.99 -50.32
C LEU A 162 37.57 3.00 -51.23
N GLY A 163 38.59 3.79 -50.89
CA GLY A 163 39.85 3.82 -51.65
C GLY A 163 40.63 2.50 -51.60
N MET A 164 40.62 1.80 -50.46
CA MET A 164 41.18 0.44 -50.36
C MET A 164 40.41 -0.54 -51.24
N ALA A 165 39.08 -0.53 -51.19
CA ALA A 165 38.24 -1.40 -52.01
C ALA A 165 38.48 -1.17 -53.51
N GLU A 166 38.58 0.09 -53.95
CA GLU A 166 38.90 0.45 -55.34
C GLU A 166 40.30 -0.04 -55.75
N SER A 167 41.32 0.15 -54.90
CA SER A 167 42.69 -0.32 -55.17
C SER A 167 42.79 -1.85 -55.26
N VAL A 168 42.00 -2.58 -54.47
CA VAL A 168 41.92 -4.05 -54.50
C VAL A 168 41.25 -4.53 -55.80
N ASP A 169 40.22 -3.82 -56.28
CA ASP A 169 39.52 -4.17 -57.52
C ASP A 169 40.39 -3.90 -58.78
N TYR A 170 41.20 -2.84 -58.78
CA TYR A 170 42.19 -2.60 -59.85
C TYR A 170 43.40 -3.54 -59.80
N GLY A 171 43.85 -3.94 -58.60
CA GLY A 171 44.93 -4.93 -58.44
C GLY A 171 44.54 -6.32 -58.94
N ASN A 172 43.26 -6.68 -58.85
CA ASN A 172 42.75 -7.98 -59.31
C ASN A 172 42.42 -8.02 -60.82
N ARG A 173 42.16 -6.86 -61.46
CA ARG A 173 41.96 -6.79 -62.92
C ARG A 173 43.26 -6.77 -63.74
N ASN A 174 44.32 -6.14 -63.23
CA ASN A 174 45.61 -6.11 -63.93
C ASN A 174 46.46 -7.38 -63.78
N GLY A 175 46.03 -8.34 -62.93
CA GLY A 175 46.71 -9.62 -62.72
C GLY A 175 46.26 -10.77 -63.64
N VAL A 176 45.28 -10.57 -64.52
CA VAL A 176 44.67 -11.65 -65.34
C VAL A 176 45.09 -11.59 -66.82
N GLU A 177 45.92 -10.64 -67.25
CA GLU A 177 46.29 -10.45 -68.67
C GLU A 177 47.77 -10.73 -69.02
N SER A 178 48.42 -11.72 -68.38
CA SER A 178 49.77 -12.18 -68.80
C SER A 178 50.07 -13.67 -68.64
N VAL A 179 49.06 -14.54 -68.62
CA VAL A 179 49.27 -15.99 -68.74
C VAL A 179 48.39 -16.55 -69.85
N ASN A 180 48.81 -16.32 -71.10
CA ASN A 180 48.68 -17.30 -72.18
C ASN A 180 49.43 -16.83 -73.43
N GLY A 181 50.48 -17.56 -73.77
CA GLY A 181 51.03 -17.61 -75.13
C GLY A 181 52.53 -17.34 -75.23
N HIS A 182 53.36 -18.37 -75.05
CA HIS A 182 54.33 -18.87 -76.04
C HIS A 182 55.30 -19.86 -75.39
N GLY A 183 55.45 -21.04 -76.02
CA GLY A 183 56.45 -22.06 -75.68
C GLY A 183 55.89 -23.47 -75.81
#